data_AF-A0A7Y0HUE9-F1
#
_entry.id   AF-A0A7Y0HUE9-F1
#
_cell.length_a   1.000
_cell.length_b   1.000
_cell.length_c   1.000
_cell.angle_alpha   90.00
_cell.angle_beta   90.00
_cell.angle_gamma   90.00
#
_symmetry.space_group_name_H-M   'P 1'
#
loop_
_entity.id
_entity.type
_entity.pdbx_description
1 polymer ?
#
loop_
_entity_poly.entity_id
_entity_poly.type
_entity_poly.pdbx_seq_one_letter_code
_entity_poly.pdbx_strand_id
1 'polypeptide(L)'
;MSDIVSIVRLRWAMQISALRKNPRALVSLVLGLLLGVAVIAIAGVLGWYAVGVADSEAFRSAMIMAGAFLILFALLVQIMSLGQGTTLSPSKFALYGISDGKLTVGLLAARLSGAPSIAIFVALSLMALSYRSAGPAAAVVGVVCAALTVITMFAMTSTLTALLSSVSVSKKGKNILYVVISVIVIAFSQLGSFLGDQFTSVMLQSKAALMVFAILAWTPFAATFQIPFDVIDGAWFAVAGRGAVLLATWVVCYLICTWHLRTERLASGTSGAKTKSGKRRIDMFRLMPDGVSGAVSARLALYLGKDARQVFPMTVPVLLVVLAAFRAPGLVWQALAIGPMFALVYEGNGLASDGRGLYMAAMSGISGWKERIGRARVYGVMITVYMLVLALVSFAITGYWKTSELVMHGLAFTVASVAVGLCCVGVAETVSCIMMYPMPPIDRPFSTPQGRGALQIVSPAIQIVVSAVCALPTLLLVLLLPNIGTPMALGVITLVSLIDGLVVLVVGSWLGGKLLDARMPKILATLDDFASLQQ
;
A
#
# COMPACT_ATOMS: atom_id res chain seq x y z
N MET A 1 31.37 -18.97 16.18
CA MET A 1 30.24 -18.88 15.22
C MET A 1 30.40 -17.58 14.46
N SER A 2 30.25 -17.57 13.14
CA SER A 2 30.45 -16.33 12.36
C SER A 2 29.42 -15.26 12.74
N ASP A 3 29.84 -14.00 12.85
CA ASP A 3 29.01 -12.85 13.24
C ASP A 3 27.69 -12.78 12.42
N ILE A 4 27.76 -13.20 11.15
CA ILE A 4 26.63 -13.29 10.22
C ILE A 4 25.54 -14.25 10.73
N VAL A 5 25.92 -15.46 11.18
CA VAL A 5 24.96 -16.46 11.66
C VAL A 5 24.27 -15.99 12.93
N SER A 6 24.98 -15.28 13.81
CA SER A 6 24.42 -14.69 15.02
C SER A 6 23.35 -13.64 14.69
N ILE A 7 23.57 -12.78 13.68
CA ILE A 7 22.58 -11.78 13.24
C ILE A 7 21.31 -12.45 12.68
N VAL A 8 21.46 -13.51 11.88
CA VAL A 8 20.32 -14.27 11.36
C VAL A 8 19.54 -14.94 12.50
N ARG A 9 20.23 -15.56 13.46
CA ARG A 9 19.61 -16.15 14.65
C ARG A 9 18.86 -15.10 15.48
N LEU A 10 19.43 -13.92 15.66
CA LEU A 10 18.80 -12.81 16.37
C LEU A 10 17.49 -12.38 15.70
N ARG A 11 17.47 -12.28 14.35
CA ARG A 11 16.24 -11.98 13.60
C ARG A 11 15.13 -12.98 13.92
N TRP A 12 15.43 -14.27 13.83
CA TRP A 12 14.46 -15.33 14.11
C TRP A 12 14.03 -15.33 15.58
N ALA A 13 14.96 -15.13 16.51
CA ALA A 13 14.65 -15.04 17.93
C ALA A 13 13.68 -13.87 18.23
N MET A 14 13.90 -12.70 17.62
CA MET A 14 12.97 -11.56 17.74
C MET A 14 11.59 -11.88 17.16
N GLN A 15 11.54 -12.50 15.99
CA GLN A 15 10.27 -12.87 15.34
C GLN A 15 9.51 -13.91 16.18
N ILE A 16 10.17 -14.96 16.67
CA ILE A 16 9.58 -15.97 17.55
C ILE A 16 9.13 -15.36 18.87
N SER A 17 9.94 -14.47 19.47
CA SER A 17 9.55 -13.77 20.70
C SER A 17 8.32 -12.89 20.50
N ALA A 18 8.20 -12.21 19.36
CA ALA A 18 7.04 -11.40 19.03
C ALA A 18 5.77 -12.25 18.88
N LEU A 19 5.90 -13.46 18.32
CA LEU A 19 4.80 -14.42 18.18
C LEU A 19 4.33 -14.99 19.51
N ARG A 20 5.26 -15.36 20.40
CA ARG A 20 4.93 -15.96 21.71
C ARG A 20 4.21 -15.00 22.65
N LYS A 21 4.55 -13.71 22.61
CA LYS A 21 4.01 -12.72 23.55
C LYS A 21 2.64 -12.16 23.15
N ASN A 22 2.22 -12.30 21.89
CA ASN A 22 1.04 -11.61 21.37
C ASN A 22 0.20 -12.46 20.40
N PRO A 23 -1.03 -12.90 20.77
CA PRO A 23 -1.88 -13.72 19.89
C PRO A 23 -2.26 -13.01 18.58
N ARG A 24 -2.34 -11.67 18.59
CA ARG A 24 -2.58 -10.88 17.37
C ARG A 24 -1.39 -10.91 16.40
N ALA A 25 -0.16 -11.07 16.89
CA ALA A 25 1.01 -11.24 16.03
C ALA A 25 0.98 -12.60 15.32
N LEU A 26 0.47 -13.64 15.99
CA LEU A 26 0.23 -14.94 15.36
C LEU A 26 -0.81 -14.83 14.23
N VAL A 27 -1.92 -14.13 14.45
CA VAL A 27 -2.92 -13.89 13.38
C VAL A 27 -2.30 -13.16 12.20
N SER A 28 -1.48 -12.14 12.42
CA SER A 28 -0.75 -11.47 11.33
C SER A 28 0.22 -12.39 10.62
N LEU A 29 0.87 -13.31 11.31
CA LEU A 29 1.75 -14.29 10.68
C LEU A 29 0.95 -15.26 9.81
N VAL A 30 -0.16 -15.79 10.33
CA VAL A 30 -1.04 -16.73 9.61
C VAL A 30 -1.60 -16.06 8.37
N LEU A 31 -2.12 -14.84 8.47
CA LEU A 31 -2.60 -14.07 7.30
C LEU A 31 -1.48 -13.79 6.30
N GLY A 32 -0.29 -13.44 6.78
CA GLY A 32 0.88 -13.23 5.91
C GLY A 32 1.32 -14.52 5.21
N LEU A 33 1.27 -15.66 5.90
CA LEU A 33 1.55 -16.98 5.32
C LEU A 33 0.48 -17.37 4.30
N LEU A 34 -0.81 -17.16 4.58
CA LEU A 34 -1.90 -17.42 3.64
C LEU A 34 -1.75 -16.58 2.36
N LEU A 35 -1.42 -15.30 2.48
CA LEU A 35 -1.12 -14.44 1.34
C LEU A 35 0.11 -14.95 0.56
N GLY A 36 1.17 -15.34 1.27
CA GLY A 36 2.35 -15.94 0.66
C GLY A 36 2.03 -17.24 -0.10
N VAL A 37 1.24 -18.13 0.50
CA VAL A 37 0.78 -19.38 -0.12
C VAL A 37 -0.11 -19.10 -1.33
N ALA A 38 -0.99 -18.10 -1.27
CA ALA A 38 -1.81 -17.71 -2.43
C ALA A 38 -0.95 -17.25 -3.61
N VAL A 39 0.07 -16.42 -3.36
CA VAL A 39 1.03 -15.98 -4.40
C VAL A 39 1.80 -17.17 -4.97
N ILE A 40 2.27 -18.08 -4.11
CA ILE A 40 2.95 -19.32 -4.52
C ILE A 40 2.04 -20.20 -5.38
N ALA A 41 0.77 -20.37 -4.97
CA ALA A 41 -0.22 -21.17 -5.70
C ALA A 41 -0.52 -20.56 -7.07
N ILE A 42 -0.73 -19.25 -7.15
CA ILE A 42 -0.94 -18.54 -8.42
C ILE A 42 0.27 -18.72 -9.34
N ALA A 43 1.48 -18.52 -8.82
CA ALA A 43 2.71 -18.70 -9.61
C ALA A 43 2.90 -20.15 -10.08
N GLY A 44 2.56 -21.14 -9.25
CA GLY A 44 2.61 -22.55 -9.62
C GLY A 44 1.58 -22.95 -10.67
N VAL A 45 0.34 -22.45 -10.56
CA VAL A 45 -0.71 -22.65 -11.57
C VAL A 45 -0.26 -22.02 -12.90
N LEU A 46 0.19 -20.76 -12.88
CA LEU A 46 0.69 -20.09 -14.08
C LEU A 46 1.88 -20.83 -14.70
N GLY A 47 2.86 -21.24 -13.89
CA GLY A 47 4.01 -22.02 -14.34
C GLY A 47 3.61 -23.36 -14.96
N TRP A 48 2.59 -24.03 -14.43
CA TRP A 48 2.07 -25.29 -14.96
C TRP A 48 1.37 -25.13 -16.31
N TYR A 49 0.53 -24.10 -16.46
CA TYR A 49 -0.22 -23.84 -17.70
C TYR A 49 0.63 -23.20 -18.79
N ALA A 50 1.68 -22.45 -18.44
CA ALA A 50 2.55 -21.74 -19.39
C ALA A 50 3.44 -22.66 -20.25
N VAL A 51 3.50 -23.96 -19.94
CA VAL A 51 4.40 -24.93 -20.58
C VAL A 51 4.18 -25.04 -22.09
N GLY A 52 2.93 -24.92 -22.54
CA GLY A 52 2.58 -24.99 -23.97
C GLY A 52 2.87 -23.70 -24.75
N VAL A 53 3.26 -22.62 -24.08
CA VAL A 53 3.50 -21.29 -24.67
C VAL A 53 4.92 -20.80 -24.41
N ALA A 54 5.77 -21.63 -23.77
CA ALA A 54 7.11 -21.27 -23.33
C ALA A 54 8.06 -20.87 -24.48
N ASP A 55 7.85 -21.43 -25.67
CA ASP A 55 8.63 -21.13 -26.89
C ASP A 55 8.14 -19.86 -27.61
N SER A 56 7.05 -19.24 -27.16
CA SER A 56 6.52 -18.02 -27.78
C SER A 56 7.35 -16.79 -27.40
N GLU A 57 7.66 -15.93 -28.38
CA GLU A 57 8.26 -14.60 -28.14
C GLU A 57 7.40 -13.74 -27.20
N ALA A 58 6.08 -13.93 -27.21
CA ALA A 58 5.16 -13.25 -26.30
C ALA A 58 5.39 -13.67 -24.85
N PHE A 59 5.69 -14.95 -24.60
CA PHE A 59 5.98 -15.45 -23.25
C PHE A 59 7.32 -14.92 -22.73
N ARG A 60 8.35 -14.90 -23.59
CA ARG A 60 9.66 -14.27 -23.29
C ARG A 60 9.48 -12.82 -22.86
N SER A 61 8.77 -12.03 -23.68
CA SER A 61 8.49 -10.62 -23.41
C SER A 61 7.68 -10.42 -22.12
N ALA A 62 6.68 -11.27 -21.88
CA ALA A 62 5.89 -11.22 -20.66
C ALA A 62 6.73 -11.50 -19.39
N MET A 63 7.67 -12.45 -19.45
CA MET A 63 8.56 -12.76 -18.31
C MET A 63 9.55 -11.63 -18.02
N ILE A 64 10.17 -11.01 -19.04
CA ILE A 64 11.05 -9.85 -18.87
C ILE A 64 10.28 -8.70 -18.21
N MET A 65 9.07 -8.42 -18.71
CA MET A 65 8.21 -7.36 -18.20
C MET A 65 7.76 -7.64 -16.77
N ALA A 66 7.31 -8.86 -16.47
CA ALA A 66 6.91 -9.26 -15.12
C ALA A 66 8.07 -9.14 -14.13
N GLY A 67 9.29 -9.51 -14.54
CA GLY A 67 10.50 -9.39 -13.74
C GLY A 67 10.88 -7.95 -13.43
N ALA A 68 10.92 -7.10 -14.47
CA ALA A 68 11.18 -5.68 -14.29
C ALA A 68 10.12 -5.02 -13.41
N PHE A 69 8.84 -5.36 -13.63
CA PHE A 69 7.73 -4.88 -12.82
C PHE A 69 7.90 -5.28 -11.36
N LEU A 70 8.26 -6.54 -11.09
CA LEU A 70 8.43 -7.05 -9.73
C LEU A 70 9.54 -6.29 -8.98
N ILE A 71 10.72 -6.13 -9.58
CA ILE A 71 11.84 -5.44 -8.92
C ILE A 71 11.55 -3.94 -8.79
N LEU A 72 11.03 -3.29 -9.84
CA LEU A 72 10.72 -1.85 -9.80
C LEU A 72 9.63 -1.54 -8.77
N PHE A 73 8.57 -2.34 -8.74
CA PHE A 73 7.50 -2.22 -7.74
C PHE A 73 8.06 -2.37 -6.32
N ALA A 74 8.93 -3.35 -6.08
CA ALA A 74 9.57 -3.54 -4.79
C ALA A 74 10.43 -2.34 -4.36
N LEU A 75 11.15 -1.72 -5.30
CA LEU A 75 11.92 -0.51 -5.03
C LEU A 75 11.00 0.66 -4.69
N LEU A 76 9.95 0.91 -5.47
CA LEU A 76 8.99 1.98 -5.18
C LEU A 76 8.35 1.82 -3.80
N VAL A 77 7.92 0.60 -3.45
CA VAL A 77 7.39 0.27 -2.12
C VAL A 77 8.44 0.47 -1.02
N GLN A 78 9.72 0.16 -1.30
CA GLN A 78 10.81 0.42 -0.35
C GLN A 78 11.03 1.92 -0.12
N ILE A 79 10.85 2.78 -1.13
CA ILE A 79 10.95 4.23 -0.93
C ILE A 79 9.85 4.71 0.02
N MET A 80 8.64 4.15 -0.06
CA MET A 80 7.60 4.44 0.92
C MET A 80 8.06 4.04 2.33
N SER A 81 8.86 2.99 2.47
CA SER A 81 9.41 2.55 3.76
C SER A 81 10.53 3.45 4.35
N LEU A 82 10.78 4.63 3.80
CA LEU A 82 11.75 5.63 4.31
C LEU A 82 11.53 5.93 5.80
N GLY A 83 12.59 5.86 6.60
CA GLY A 83 12.56 6.16 8.03
C GLY A 83 12.13 4.99 8.91
N GLN A 84 11.87 3.80 8.35
CA GLN A 84 11.81 2.58 9.15
C GLN A 84 13.16 2.38 9.85
N GLY A 85 13.19 2.52 11.17
CA GLY A 85 14.24 1.90 11.95
C GLY A 85 14.01 0.40 11.79
N THR A 86 14.79 -0.25 10.93
CA THR A 86 14.81 -1.71 10.94
C THR A 86 15.16 -2.13 12.38
N THR A 87 14.47 -3.12 12.96
CA THR A 87 14.85 -3.66 14.28
C THR A 87 16.33 -4.04 14.32
N LEU A 88 16.85 -4.47 13.17
CA LEU A 88 18.26 -4.57 12.83
C LEU A 88 18.76 -3.27 12.19
N SER A 89 18.78 -2.15 12.93
CA SER A 89 19.37 -0.91 12.44
C SER A 89 20.89 -1.01 12.62
N PRO A 90 21.70 -0.54 11.65
CA PRO A 90 23.14 -0.59 11.80
C PRO A 90 23.65 0.13 13.05
N SER A 91 22.95 1.19 13.46
CA SER A 91 23.21 1.94 14.70
C SER A 91 23.13 1.09 15.97
N LYS A 92 22.22 0.11 16.05
CA LYS A 92 22.12 -0.80 17.20
C LYS A 92 23.29 -1.77 17.28
N PHE A 93 23.99 -1.99 16.17
CA PHE A 93 25.18 -2.83 16.10
C PHE A 93 26.48 -2.06 16.31
N ALA A 94 26.44 -0.72 16.39
CA ALA A 94 27.62 0.12 16.59
C ALA A 94 28.37 -0.21 17.89
N LEU A 95 27.62 -0.54 18.96
CA LEU A 95 28.17 -0.91 20.27
C LEU A 95 28.93 -2.24 20.27
N TYR A 96 28.71 -3.11 19.28
CA TYR A 96 29.29 -4.46 19.23
C TYR A 96 30.59 -4.55 18.41
N GLY A 97 31.09 -3.44 17.85
CA GLY A 97 32.39 -3.40 17.17
C GLY A 97 32.52 -4.26 15.90
N ILE A 98 31.41 -4.64 15.28
CA ILE A 98 31.40 -5.52 14.09
C ILE A 98 31.92 -4.75 12.86
N SER A 99 32.85 -5.37 12.10
CA SER A 99 33.38 -4.81 10.85
C SER A 99 32.27 -4.54 9.82
N ASP A 100 32.37 -3.44 9.08
CA ASP A 100 31.32 -2.98 8.13
C ASP A 100 30.93 -4.06 7.12
N GLY A 101 31.93 -4.74 6.54
CA GLY A 101 31.69 -5.76 5.52
C GLY A 101 30.86 -6.93 6.03
N LYS A 102 31.19 -7.46 7.21
CA LYS A 102 30.41 -8.53 7.86
C LYS A 102 29.03 -8.06 8.27
N LEU A 103 28.89 -6.80 8.71
CA LEU A 103 27.60 -6.24 9.09
C LEU A 103 26.68 -6.08 7.87
N THR A 104 27.17 -5.56 6.74
CA THR A 104 26.38 -5.44 5.51
C THR A 104 25.91 -6.81 5.00
N VAL A 105 26.82 -7.79 4.93
CA VAL A 105 26.46 -9.16 4.50
C VAL A 105 25.52 -9.82 5.50
N GLY A 106 25.74 -9.63 6.81
CA GLY A 106 24.87 -10.15 7.87
C GLY A 106 23.46 -9.59 7.81
N LEU A 107 23.32 -8.28 7.55
CA LEU A 107 22.02 -7.63 7.37
C LEU A 107 21.32 -8.08 6.09
N LEU A 108 22.04 -8.26 4.98
CA LEU A 108 21.48 -8.79 3.75
C LEU A 108 21.03 -10.25 3.94
N ALA A 109 21.86 -11.11 4.54
CA ALA A 109 21.51 -12.49 4.85
C ALA A 109 20.28 -12.57 5.77
N ALA A 110 20.19 -11.68 6.77
CA ALA A 110 19.01 -11.57 7.60
C ALA A 110 17.77 -11.19 6.77
N ARG A 111 17.86 -10.27 5.80
CA ARG A 111 16.77 -9.92 4.88
C ARG A 111 16.35 -11.11 4.01
N LEU A 112 17.31 -11.85 3.46
CA LEU A 112 17.10 -13.04 2.62
C LEU A 112 16.48 -14.22 3.38
N SER A 113 16.70 -14.29 4.69
CA SER A 113 16.04 -15.29 5.56
C SER A 113 14.61 -14.93 5.97
N GLY A 114 14.06 -13.81 5.48
CA GLY A 114 12.70 -13.37 5.81
C GLY A 114 11.61 -14.22 5.14
N ALA A 115 10.42 -14.22 5.73
CA ALA A 115 9.25 -14.87 5.09
C ALA A 115 8.96 -14.35 3.66
N PRO A 116 9.04 -13.04 3.36
CA PRO A 116 8.79 -12.55 1.99
C PRO A 116 9.80 -13.04 0.95
N SER A 117 11.09 -13.12 1.30
CA SER A 117 12.12 -13.61 0.38
C SER A 117 11.97 -15.10 0.09
N ILE A 118 11.62 -15.89 1.10
CA ILE A 118 11.32 -17.32 0.93
C ILE A 118 10.09 -17.48 0.02
N ALA A 119 9.02 -16.72 0.26
CA ALA A 119 7.81 -16.81 -0.56
C ALA A 119 8.06 -16.45 -2.03
N ILE A 120 8.79 -15.37 -2.30
CA ILE A 120 9.16 -14.96 -3.66
C ILE A 120 10.07 -16.00 -4.32
N PHE A 121 11.05 -16.54 -3.58
CA PHE A 121 11.93 -17.59 -4.10
C PHE A 121 11.14 -18.83 -4.53
N VAL A 122 10.22 -19.31 -3.68
CA VAL A 122 9.38 -20.48 -4.00
C VAL A 122 8.45 -20.18 -5.16
N ALA A 123 7.80 -19.02 -5.19
CA ALA A 123 6.91 -18.61 -6.28
C ALA A 123 7.65 -18.56 -7.64
N LEU A 124 8.84 -17.95 -7.69
CA LEU A 124 9.66 -17.90 -8.90
C LEU A 124 10.23 -19.27 -9.28
N SER A 125 10.56 -20.11 -8.30
CA SER A 125 11.00 -21.49 -8.56
C SER A 125 9.88 -22.34 -9.15
N LEU A 126 8.62 -22.16 -8.72
CA LEU A 126 7.48 -22.81 -9.35
C LEU A 126 7.20 -22.26 -10.74
N MET A 127 7.43 -20.96 -10.98
CA MET A 127 7.36 -20.39 -12.32
C MET A 127 8.39 -21.03 -13.27
N ALA A 128 9.55 -21.50 -12.76
CA ALA A 128 10.54 -22.21 -13.56
C ALA A 128 10.04 -23.55 -14.14
N LEU A 129 8.92 -24.10 -13.64
CA LEU A 129 8.25 -25.25 -14.24
C LEU A 129 7.75 -24.98 -15.66
N SER A 130 7.54 -23.71 -16.03
CA SER A 130 7.18 -23.30 -17.39
C SER A 130 8.23 -23.72 -18.43
N TYR A 131 9.50 -23.77 -18.05
CA TYR A 131 10.62 -24.13 -18.94
C TYR A 131 10.80 -25.64 -19.15
N ARG A 132 9.96 -26.47 -18.54
CA ARG A 132 10.12 -27.94 -18.60
C ARG A 132 10.04 -28.50 -20.02
N SER A 133 9.30 -27.86 -20.92
CA SER A 133 9.15 -28.26 -22.32
C SER A 133 10.44 -28.06 -23.11
N ALA A 134 11.25 -27.06 -22.77
CA ALA A 134 12.54 -26.77 -23.41
C ALA A 134 13.72 -27.61 -22.87
N GLY A 135 13.51 -28.38 -21.80
CA GLY A 135 14.47 -29.33 -21.25
C GLY A 135 14.81 -29.12 -19.77
N PRO A 136 15.35 -30.16 -19.09
CA PRO A 136 15.62 -30.12 -17.65
C PRO A 136 16.68 -29.08 -17.26
N ALA A 137 17.64 -28.80 -18.16
CA ALA A 137 18.66 -27.78 -17.95
C ALA A 137 18.06 -26.37 -17.83
N ALA A 138 17.07 -26.01 -18.66
CA ALA A 138 16.41 -24.72 -18.63
C ALA A 138 15.60 -24.51 -17.34
N ALA A 139 14.95 -25.58 -16.84
CA ALA A 139 14.25 -25.54 -15.56
C ALA A 139 15.21 -25.33 -14.37
N VAL A 140 16.36 -26.01 -14.35
CA VAL A 140 17.39 -25.82 -13.31
C VAL A 140 17.94 -24.39 -13.35
N VAL A 141 18.24 -23.87 -14.54
CA VAL A 141 18.68 -22.48 -14.72
C VAL A 141 17.61 -21.49 -14.24
N GLY A 142 16.32 -21.76 -14.50
CA GLY A 142 15.21 -20.96 -13.99
C GLY A 142 15.19 -20.87 -12.45
N VAL A 143 15.44 -21.98 -11.74
CA VAL A 143 15.53 -21.99 -10.27
C VAL A 143 16.75 -21.22 -9.77
N VAL A 144 17.89 -21.33 -10.45
CA VAL A 144 19.07 -20.52 -10.13
C VAL A 144 18.76 -19.03 -10.32
N CYS A 145 18.13 -18.65 -11.44
CA CYS A 145 17.69 -17.28 -11.70
C CYS A 145 16.69 -16.77 -10.66
N ALA A 146 15.82 -17.62 -10.11
CA ALA A 146 14.95 -17.25 -9.01
C ALA A 146 15.76 -16.81 -7.78
N ALA A 147 16.80 -17.57 -7.40
CA ALA A 147 17.69 -17.19 -6.30
C ALA A 147 18.41 -15.86 -6.58
N LEU A 148 18.94 -15.70 -7.81
CA LEU A 148 19.61 -14.46 -8.23
C LEU A 148 18.68 -13.25 -8.16
N THR A 149 17.42 -13.42 -8.57
CA THR A 149 16.39 -12.37 -8.54
C THR A 149 16.09 -11.92 -7.11
N VAL A 150 16.00 -12.85 -6.16
CA VAL A 150 15.79 -12.48 -4.75
C VAL A 150 17.00 -11.73 -4.21
N ILE A 151 18.23 -12.16 -4.53
CA ILE A 151 19.45 -11.48 -4.10
C ILE A 151 19.51 -10.04 -4.67
N THR A 152 19.27 -9.85 -5.97
CA THR A 152 19.27 -8.53 -6.60
C THR A 152 18.22 -7.61 -5.97
N MET A 153 16.99 -8.08 -5.85
CA MET A 153 15.86 -7.33 -5.29
C MET A 153 16.16 -6.84 -3.87
N PHE A 154 16.67 -7.72 -2.99
CA PHE A 154 16.98 -7.34 -1.61
C PHE A 154 18.25 -6.49 -1.47
N ALA A 155 19.24 -6.66 -2.34
CA ALA A 155 20.41 -5.78 -2.41
C ALA A 155 20.03 -4.36 -2.87
N MET A 156 19.21 -4.24 -3.91
CA MET A 156 18.74 -2.94 -4.43
C MET A 156 17.81 -2.22 -3.45
N THR A 157 16.90 -2.94 -2.77
CA THR A 157 16.07 -2.31 -1.73
C THR A 157 16.89 -1.87 -0.52
N SER A 158 17.94 -2.62 -0.16
CA SER A 158 18.84 -2.25 0.94
C SER A 158 19.65 -0.99 0.62
N THR A 159 20.22 -0.90 -0.57
CA THR A 159 20.98 0.28 -1.02
C THR A 159 20.12 1.50 -1.15
N LEU A 160 18.92 1.35 -1.73
CA LEU A 160 17.95 2.42 -1.83
C LEU A 160 17.60 2.99 -0.45
N THR A 161 17.42 2.11 0.55
CA THR A 161 17.17 2.53 1.93
C THR A 161 18.33 3.34 2.49
N ALA A 162 19.57 2.89 2.28
CA ALA A 162 20.79 3.57 2.74
C ALA A 162 21.01 4.93 2.06
N LEU A 163 20.74 5.02 0.76
CA LEU A 163 20.81 6.29 0.02
C LEU A 163 19.74 7.26 0.53
N LEU A 164 18.52 6.79 0.73
CA LEU A 164 17.41 7.66 1.14
C LEU A 164 17.51 8.13 2.60
N SER A 165 18.13 7.35 3.49
CA SER A 165 18.43 7.81 4.86
C SER A 165 19.47 8.91 4.89
N SER A 166 20.42 8.92 3.94
CA SER A 166 21.43 9.97 3.83
C SER A 166 20.88 11.33 3.39
N VAL A 167 19.77 11.35 2.63
CA VAL A 167 19.18 12.60 2.16
C VAL A 167 18.36 13.23 3.29
N SER A 168 18.87 14.32 3.87
CA SER A 168 18.18 15.09 4.91
C SER A 168 17.03 15.92 4.32
N VAL A 169 15.94 15.25 3.94
CA VAL A 169 14.75 15.93 3.42
C VAL A 169 13.95 16.53 4.59
N SER A 170 13.58 17.82 4.47
CA SER A 170 12.67 18.48 5.41
C SER A 170 11.35 17.70 5.56
N LYS A 171 10.64 17.84 6.69
CA LYS A 171 9.33 17.15 6.91
C LYS A 171 8.34 17.39 5.77
N LYS A 172 8.31 18.60 5.20
CA LYS A 172 7.48 18.94 4.03
C LYS A 172 7.94 18.19 2.77
N GLY A 173 9.24 18.15 2.51
CA GLY A 173 9.77 17.42 1.35
C GLY A 173 9.53 15.91 1.44
N LYS A 174 9.61 15.32 2.65
CA LYS A 174 9.25 13.92 2.87
C LYS A 174 7.78 13.66 2.55
N ASN A 175 6.88 14.51 3.03
CA ASN A 175 5.45 14.39 2.73
C ASN A 175 5.17 14.48 1.22
N ILE A 176 5.78 15.43 0.51
CA ILE A 176 5.62 15.56 -0.95
C ILE A 176 6.17 14.32 -1.67
N LEU A 177 7.37 13.87 -1.30
CA LEU A 177 8.00 12.68 -1.88
C LEU A 177 7.10 11.45 -1.71
N TYR A 178 6.49 11.29 -0.54
CA TYR A 178 5.55 10.18 -0.32
C TYR A 178 4.31 10.27 -1.21
N VAL A 179 3.69 11.45 -1.35
CA VAL A 179 2.51 11.64 -2.21
C VAL A 179 2.85 11.32 -3.66
N VAL A 180 3.96 11.86 -4.17
CA VAL A 180 4.41 11.61 -5.55
C VAL A 180 4.67 10.13 -5.79
N ILE A 181 5.38 9.46 -4.89
CA ILE A 181 5.68 8.03 -5.03
C ILE A 181 4.42 7.18 -4.94
N SER A 182 3.49 7.56 -4.08
CA SER A 182 2.20 6.88 -3.96
C SER A 182 1.41 6.94 -5.25
N VAL A 183 1.35 8.11 -5.88
CA VAL A 183 0.75 8.29 -7.21
C VAL A 183 1.42 7.36 -8.23
N ILE A 184 2.76 7.32 -8.23
CA ILE A 184 3.53 6.48 -9.15
C ILE A 184 3.24 4.99 -8.89
N VAL A 185 3.24 4.54 -7.63
CA VAL A 185 2.94 3.14 -7.26
C VAL A 185 1.54 2.74 -7.69
N ILE A 186 0.54 3.59 -7.45
CA ILE A 186 -0.84 3.30 -7.83
C ILE A 186 -0.96 3.28 -9.35
N ALA A 187 -0.44 4.30 -10.06
CA ALA A 187 -0.44 4.33 -11.52
C ALA A 187 0.27 3.10 -12.11
N PHE A 188 1.42 2.72 -11.55
CA PHE A 188 2.17 1.53 -11.96
C PHE A 188 1.38 0.24 -11.72
N SER A 189 0.71 0.10 -10.57
CA SER A 189 -0.15 -1.05 -10.26
C SER A 189 -1.35 -1.19 -11.20
N GLN A 190 -1.79 -0.07 -11.79
CA GLN A 190 -2.93 -0.01 -12.70
C GLN A 190 -2.53 -0.09 -14.17
N LEU A 191 -1.24 -0.19 -14.52
CA LEU A 191 -0.78 -0.28 -15.92
C LEU A 191 -1.40 -1.46 -16.67
N GLY A 192 -1.43 -2.64 -16.04
CA GLY A 192 -2.08 -3.83 -16.59
C GLY A 192 -3.58 -3.64 -16.75
N SER A 193 -4.21 -2.97 -15.77
CA SER A 193 -5.57 -2.50 -15.93
C SER A 193 -5.66 -1.61 -17.16
N PHE A 194 -4.94 -0.48 -17.31
CA PHE A 194 -5.13 0.51 -18.39
C PHE A 194 -5.12 -0.05 -19.78
N LEU A 195 -4.15 -0.92 -20.04
CA LEU A 195 -3.86 -1.34 -21.39
C LEU A 195 -4.85 -2.42 -21.85
N GLY A 196 -5.52 -3.14 -20.92
CA GLY A 196 -6.61 -4.07 -21.26
C GLY A 196 -6.22 -5.05 -22.38
N ASP A 197 -7.10 -5.26 -23.36
CA ASP A 197 -6.80 -6.07 -24.56
C ASP A 197 -5.73 -5.44 -25.48
N GLN A 198 -5.53 -4.12 -25.40
CA GLN A 198 -4.46 -3.44 -26.14
C GLN A 198 -3.08 -3.64 -25.51
N PHE A 199 -3.01 -4.15 -24.28
CA PHE A 199 -1.75 -4.43 -23.60
C PHE A 199 -0.94 -5.47 -24.36
N THR A 200 -1.58 -6.58 -24.74
CA THR A 200 -0.94 -7.69 -25.41
C THR A 200 -0.52 -7.30 -26.83
N SER A 201 -1.34 -6.54 -27.56
CA SER A 201 -1.00 -6.08 -28.91
C SER A 201 0.09 -5.00 -28.95
N VAL A 202 0.05 -4.02 -28.04
CA VAL A 202 1.03 -2.91 -28.02
C VAL A 202 2.35 -3.32 -27.36
N MET A 203 2.31 -4.00 -26.22
CA MET A 203 3.52 -4.37 -25.48
C MET A 203 4.16 -5.66 -26.00
N LEU A 204 3.39 -6.69 -26.38
CA LEU A 204 4.00 -7.99 -26.73
C LEU A 204 4.26 -8.19 -28.22
N GLN A 205 3.70 -7.35 -29.10
CA GLN A 205 3.80 -7.55 -30.56
C GLN A 205 4.38 -6.33 -31.33
N SER A 206 4.55 -5.17 -30.70
CA SER A 206 5.14 -4.02 -31.38
C SER A 206 6.67 -4.12 -31.44
N LYS A 207 7.26 -3.84 -32.61
CA LYS A 207 8.73 -3.84 -32.80
C LYS A 207 9.44 -2.89 -31.83
N ALA A 208 8.81 -1.76 -31.50
CA ALA A 208 9.35 -0.80 -30.54
C ALA A 208 9.39 -1.40 -29.12
N ALA A 209 8.35 -2.11 -28.68
CA ALA A 209 8.34 -2.76 -27.37
C ALA A 209 9.40 -3.87 -27.26
N LEU A 210 9.60 -4.66 -28.33
CA LEU A 210 10.66 -5.66 -28.37
C LEU A 210 12.07 -5.05 -28.23
N MET A 211 12.32 -3.88 -28.84
CA MET A 211 13.58 -3.15 -28.63
C MET A 211 13.75 -2.69 -27.19
N VAL A 212 12.69 -2.17 -26.57
CA VAL A 212 12.71 -1.75 -25.15
C VAL A 212 12.97 -2.95 -24.25
N PHE A 213 12.34 -4.10 -24.50
CA PHE A 213 12.59 -5.33 -23.73
C PHE A 213 14.00 -5.87 -23.94
N ALA A 214 14.56 -5.77 -25.14
CA ALA A 214 15.95 -6.15 -25.39
C ALA A 214 16.93 -5.30 -24.57
N ILE A 215 16.69 -3.98 -24.46
CA ILE A 215 17.48 -3.08 -23.61
C ILE A 215 17.24 -3.42 -22.13
N LEU A 216 15.99 -3.62 -21.73
CA LEU A 216 15.62 -3.92 -20.35
C LEU A 216 16.21 -5.26 -19.87
N ALA A 217 16.36 -6.24 -20.77
CA ALA A 217 17.00 -7.52 -20.49
C ALA A 217 18.50 -7.42 -20.17
N TRP A 218 19.15 -6.28 -20.45
CA TRP A 218 20.52 -6.00 -20.01
C TRP A 218 20.58 -5.25 -18.68
N THR A 219 19.43 -4.89 -18.11
CA THR A 219 19.36 -4.23 -16.80
C THR A 219 19.21 -5.26 -15.67
N PRO A 220 19.67 -4.96 -14.44
CA PRO A 220 19.49 -5.86 -13.30
C PRO A 220 18.03 -6.10 -12.92
N PHE A 221 17.09 -5.33 -13.49
CA PHE A 221 15.65 -5.48 -13.29
C PHE A 221 15.07 -6.70 -14.01
N ALA A 222 15.61 -7.07 -15.17
CA ALA A 222 15.08 -8.18 -15.97
C ALA A 222 16.11 -9.20 -16.44
N ALA A 223 17.42 -8.96 -16.23
CA ALA A 223 18.47 -9.86 -16.68
C ALA A 223 18.28 -11.32 -16.22
N THR A 224 17.84 -11.55 -14.98
CA THR A 224 17.59 -12.90 -14.45
C THR A 224 16.44 -13.63 -15.15
N PHE A 225 15.46 -12.90 -15.69
CA PHE A 225 14.32 -13.46 -16.40
C PHE A 225 14.63 -13.80 -17.86
N GLN A 226 15.67 -13.17 -18.44
CA GLN A 226 16.12 -13.44 -19.80
C GLN A 226 17.06 -14.66 -19.89
N ILE A 227 17.90 -14.89 -18.87
CA ILE A 227 18.92 -15.96 -18.86
C ILE A 227 18.36 -17.36 -19.22
N PRO A 228 17.19 -17.82 -18.72
CA PRO A 228 16.65 -19.12 -19.10
C PRO A 228 16.41 -19.24 -20.62
N PHE A 229 15.96 -18.16 -21.26
CA PHE A 229 15.73 -18.12 -22.70
C PHE A 229 17.04 -18.11 -23.50
N ASP A 230 18.08 -17.42 -23.02
CA ASP A 230 19.39 -17.45 -23.68
C ASP A 230 20.03 -18.85 -23.64
N VAL A 231 19.77 -19.62 -22.58
CA VAL A 231 20.23 -21.02 -22.48
C VAL A 231 19.48 -21.92 -23.45
N ILE A 232 18.17 -21.71 -23.61
CA ILE A 232 17.35 -22.41 -24.61
C ILE A 232 17.86 -22.10 -26.03
N ASP A 233 18.21 -20.83 -26.29
CA ASP A 233 18.77 -20.38 -27.58
C ASP A 233 20.25 -20.77 -27.77
N GLY A 234 20.92 -21.35 -26.76
CA GLY A 234 22.35 -21.70 -26.80
C GLY A 234 23.33 -20.52 -26.75
N ALA A 235 22.86 -19.31 -26.40
CA ALA A 235 23.62 -18.07 -26.40
C ALA A 235 24.44 -17.87 -25.11
N TRP A 236 25.45 -18.73 -24.89
CA TRP A 236 26.29 -18.72 -23.67
C TRP A 236 27.01 -17.39 -23.40
N PHE A 237 27.39 -16.65 -24.45
CA PHE A 237 28.02 -15.34 -24.29
C PHE A 237 27.06 -14.31 -23.67
N ALA A 238 25.79 -14.36 -24.06
CA ALA A 238 24.77 -13.46 -23.52
C ALA A 238 24.45 -13.79 -22.05
N VAL A 239 24.45 -15.08 -21.69
CA VAL A 239 24.35 -15.57 -20.30
C VAL A 239 25.50 -15.01 -19.45
N ALA A 240 26.75 -15.14 -19.94
CA ALA A 240 27.92 -14.62 -19.24
C ALA A 240 27.87 -13.09 -19.07
N GLY A 241 27.48 -12.37 -20.12
CA GLY A 241 27.32 -10.91 -20.09
C GLY A 241 26.29 -10.46 -19.06
N ARG A 242 25.11 -11.11 -19.02
CA ARG A 242 24.06 -10.81 -18.03
C ARG A 242 24.48 -11.20 -16.61
N GLY A 243 25.19 -12.31 -16.45
CA GLY A 243 25.82 -12.68 -15.18
C GLY A 243 26.80 -11.62 -14.67
N ALA A 244 27.62 -11.05 -15.56
CA ALA A 244 28.53 -9.97 -15.22
C ALA A 244 27.79 -8.68 -14.78
N VAL A 245 26.68 -8.33 -15.43
CA VAL A 245 25.84 -7.19 -15.01
C VAL A 245 25.28 -7.40 -13.59
N LEU A 246 24.82 -8.62 -13.28
CA LEU A 246 24.30 -8.95 -11.94
C LEU A 246 25.39 -8.84 -10.87
N LEU A 247 26.58 -9.39 -11.15
CA LEU A 247 27.74 -9.30 -10.27
C LEU A 247 28.16 -7.84 -10.04
N ALA A 248 28.26 -7.05 -11.12
CA ALA A 248 28.57 -5.62 -11.04
C ALA A 248 27.54 -4.88 -10.17
N THR A 249 26.25 -5.18 -10.35
CA THR A 249 25.17 -4.61 -9.55
C THR A 249 25.33 -4.94 -8.06
N TRP A 250 25.65 -6.19 -7.71
CA TRP A 250 25.86 -6.57 -6.31
C TRP A 250 27.08 -5.92 -5.69
N VAL A 251 28.19 -5.81 -6.43
CA VAL A 251 29.40 -5.12 -5.97
C VAL A 251 29.10 -3.65 -5.71
N VAL A 252 28.46 -2.95 -6.65
CA VAL A 252 28.05 -1.54 -6.47
C VAL A 252 27.12 -1.41 -5.27
N CYS A 253 26.16 -2.32 -5.10
CA CYS A 253 25.26 -2.30 -3.95
C CYS A 253 26.00 -2.46 -2.62
N TYR A 254 26.94 -3.39 -2.56
CA TYR A 254 27.77 -3.62 -1.39
C TYR A 254 28.65 -2.41 -1.05
N LEU A 255 29.27 -1.79 -2.06
CA LEU A 255 30.11 -0.60 -1.89
C LEU A 255 29.30 0.59 -1.37
N ILE A 256 28.11 0.85 -1.93
CA ILE A 256 27.23 1.94 -1.47
C ILE A 256 26.80 1.71 -0.01
N CYS A 257 26.39 0.49 0.34
CA CYS A 257 25.96 0.17 1.70
C CYS A 257 27.12 0.33 2.71
N THR A 258 28.30 -0.17 2.38
CA THR A 258 29.47 -0.05 3.27
C THR A 258 29.96 1.39 3.39
N TRP A 259 29.94 2.16 2.30
CA TRP A 259 30.24 3.59 2.32
C TRP A 259 29.27 4.35 3.23
N HIS A 260 27.95 4.12 3.08
CA HIS A 260 26.96 4.78 3.92
C HIS A 260 27.13 4.46 5.41
N LEU A 261 27.39 3.19 5.75
CA LEU A 261 27.65 2.77 7.14
C LEU A 261 28.86 3.48 7.76
N ARG A 262 29.93 3.65 6.97
CA ARG A 262 31.13 4.40 7.41
C ARG A 262 30.78 5.86 7.69
N THR A 263 30.04 6.49 6.78
CA THR A 263 29.61 7.89 6.93
C THR A 263 28.71 8.09 8.15
N GLU A 264 27.74 7.19 8.41
CA GLU A 264 26.88 7.29 9.59
C GLU A 264 27.65 7.14 10.90
N ARG A 265 28.62 6.22 10.98
CA ARG A 265 29.47 6.07 12.18
C ARG A 265 30.28 7.33 12.48
N LEU A 266 30.76 8.01 11.45
CA LEU A 266 31.48 9.28 11.58
C LEU A 266 30.55 10.45 11.98
N ALA A 267 29.29 10.44 11.55
CA ALA A 267 28.32 11.51 11.79
C ALA A 267 27.48 11.37 13.09
N SER A 268 27.61 10.24 13.81
CA SER A 268 26.75 9.87 14.95
C SER A 268 26.89 10.76 16.20
N GLY A 269 27.72 11.82 16.17
CA GLY A 269 27.89 12.79 17.28
C GLY A 269 27.03 14.06 17.20
N THR A 270 26.26 14.29 16.11
CA THR A 270 25.76 15.65 15.77
C THR A 270 24.25 15.84 15.59
N SER A 271 23.40 14.81 15.76
CA SER A 271 21.95 14.96 15.51
C SER A 271 21.17 15.47 16.73
N GLY A 272 21.27 16.77 17.02
CA GLY A 272 20.33 17.46 17.91
C GLY A 272 18.95 17.57 17.26
N ALA A 273 17.95 16.88 17.83
CA ALA A 273 16.56 16.97 17.40
C ALA A 273 16.02 18.39 17.64
N LYS A 274 15.90 19.19 16.58
CA LYS A 274 15.25 20.51 16.65
C LYS A 274 13.73 20.33 16.80
N THR A 275 13.24 20.42 18.03
CA THR A 275 11.83 20.54 18.37
C THR A 275 11.33 21.95 18.02
N LYS A 276 10.64 22.10 16.88
CA LYS A 276 9.90 23.34 16.59
C LYS A 276 8.55 23.30 17.31
N SER A 277 8.40 24.14 18.34
CA SER A 277 7.13 24.42 19.02
C SER A 277 6.12 25.01 18.03
N GLY A 278 5.04 24.25 17.75
CA GLY A 278 4.03 24.59 16.74
C GLY A 278 2.95 25.53 17.27
N LYS A 279 3.24 26.82 17.36
CA LYS A 279 2.33 27.85 17.91
C LYS A 279 1.16 28.28 16.99
N ARG A 280 0.94 27.67 15.82
CA ARG A 280 0.21 28.32 14.70
C ARG A 280 -1.13 27.71 14.24
N ARG A 281 -1.81 26.83 14.99
CA ARG A 281 -3.05 26.18 14.50
C ARG A 281 -4.09 25.85 15.58
N ILE A 282 -4.43 26.78 16.47
CA ILE A 282 -5.56 26.61 17.39
C ILE A 282 -6.88 27.13 16.76
N ASP A 283 -6.81 27.79 15.59
CA ASP A 283 -7.96 28.44 14.95
C ASP A 283 -9.12 27.50 14.56
N MET A 284 -8.88 26.19 14.37
CA MET A 284 -9.96 25.23 14.10
C MET A 284 -10.97 25.10 15.24
N PHE A 285 -10.56 25.38 16.49
CA PHE A 285 -11.49 25.41 17.62
C PHE A 285 -12.47 26.58 17.55
N ARG A 286 -12.15 27.65 16.81
CA ARG A 286 -13.06 28.80 16.62
C ARG A 286 -14.16 28.55 15.58
N LEU A 287 -13.96 27.56 14.70
CA LEU A 287 -14.90 27.24 13.62
C LEU A 287 -15.92 26.15 14.01
N MET A 288 -15.77 25.55 15.18
CA MET A 288 -16.62 24.44 15.63
C MET A 288 -17.60 24.91 16.71
N PRO A 289 -18.80 24.30 16.79
CA PRO A 289 -19.76 24.63 17.84
C PRO A 289 -19.18 24.39 19.23
N ASP A 290 -19.54 25.26 20.18
CA ASP A 290 -19.18 25.10 21.59
C ASP A 290 -19.88 23.86 22.18
N GLY A 291 -19.13 22.78 22.31
CA GLY A 291 -19.62 21.52 22.84
C GLY A 291 -18.63 20.36 22.63
N VAL A 292 -18.92 19.23 23.27
CA VAL A 292 -18.04 18.04 23.23
C VAL A 292 -17.81 17.55 21.80
N SER A 293 -18.86 17.44 20.98
CA SER A 293 -18.73 17.00 19.59
C SER A 293 -17.95 18.00 18.74
N GLY A 294 -18.08 19.31 18.98
CA GLY A 294 -17.31 20.35 18.29
C GLY A 294 -15.83 20.32 18.65
N ALA A 295 -15.49 20.08 19.92
CA ALA A 295 -14.10 19.91 20.35
C ALA A 295 -13.45 18.66 19.69
N VAL A 296 -14.19 17.55 19.58
CA VAL A 296 -13.74 16.35 18.85
C VAL A 296 -13.54 16.66 17.37
N SER A 297 -14.49 17.35 16.72
CA SER A 297 -14.36 17.77 15.32
C SER A 297 -13.13 18.64 15.08
N ALA A 298 -12.88 19.64 15.95
CA ALA A 298 -11.73 20.53 15.85
C ALA A 298 -10.40 19.77 16.00
N ARG A 299 -10.31 18.87 16.98
CA ARG A 299 -9.13 18.01 17.19
C ARG A 299 -8.85 17.16 15.96
N LEU A 300 -9.89 16.50 15.44
CA LEU A 300 -9.78 15.62 14.28
C LEU A 300 -9.33 16.40 13.02
N ALA A 301 -9.94 17.56 12.75
CA ALA A 301 -9.55 18.41 11.62
C ALA A 301 -8.07 18.84 11.69
N LEU A 302 -7.57 19.12 12.91
CA LEU A 302 -6.16 19.44 13.13
C LEU A 302 -5.22 18.24 12.91
N TYR A 303 -5.68 17.03 13.23
CA TYR A 303 -4.93 15.79 12.97
C TYR A 303 -4.86 15.49 11.48
N LEU A 304 -6.00 15.51 10.79
CA LEU A 304 -6.07 15.33 9.33
C LEU A 304 -5.16 16.31 8.58
N GLY A 305 -5.14 17.59 8.99
CA GLY A 305 -4.26 18.59 8.38
C GLY A 305 -2.76 18.44 8.67
N LYS A 306 -2.36 17.49 9.54
CA LYS A 306 -0.96 17.16 9.85
C LYS A 306 -0.57 15.77 9.34
N ASP A 307 -1.54 14.91 9.09
CA ASP A 307 -1.33 13.50 8.84
C ASP A 307 -1.17 13.20 7.35
N ALA A 308 0.08 13.02 6.92
CA ALA A 308 0.39 12.66 5.53
C ALA A 308 -0.14 11.27 5.15
N ARG A 309 -0.43 10.38 6.12
CA ARG A 309 -0.98 9.04 5.89
C ARG A 309 -2.32 9.11 5.18
N GLN A 310 -3.09 10.17 5.45
CA GLN A 310 -4.45 10.36 4.94
C GLN A 310 -4.48 10.87 3.49
N VAL A 311 -3.36 11.40 2.97
CA VAL A 311 -3.30 11.85 1.58
C VAL A 311 -3.28 10.67 0.61
N PHE A 312 -2.65 9.56 1.01
CA PHE A 312 -2.56 8.33 0.21
C PHE A 312 -3.93 7.81 -0.26
N PRO A 313 -4.86 7.44 0.65
CA PRO A 313 -6.16 6.91 0.26
C PRO A 313 -6.99 7.92 -0.52
N MET A 314 -6.87 9.22 -0.22
CA MET A 314 -7.55 10.31 -0.95
C MET A 314 -7.02 10.54 -2.38
N THR A 315 -5.92 9.92 -2.76
CA THR A 315 -5.38 10.02 -4.13
C THR A 315 -5.97 8.94 -5.04
N VAL A 316 -6.39 7.79 -4.47
CA VAL A 316 -6.92 6.65 -5.24
C VAL A 316 -8.17 7.00 -6.05
N PRO A 317 -9.19 7.72 -5.52
CA PRO A 317 -10.40 8.04 -6.29
C PRO A 317 -10.12 8.97 -7.48
N VAL A 318 -9.22 9.94 -7.30
CA VAL A 318 -8.75 10.82 -8.39
C VAL A 318 -8.15 9.97 -9.50
N LEU A 319 -7.28 9.03 -9.15
CA LEU A 319 -6.69 8.12 -10.11
C LEU A 319 -7.79 7.28 -10.79
N LEU A 320 -8.70 6.64 -10.06
CA LEU A 320 -9.79 5.86 -10.68
C LEU A 320 -10.58 6.67 -11.72
N VAL A 321 -10.91 7.93 -11.42
CA VAL A 321 -11.62 8.84 -12.34
C VAL A 321 -10.78 9.18 -13.58
N VAL A 322 -9.53 9.62 -13.39
CA VAL A 322 -8.60 9.96 -14.49
C VAL A 322 -8.37 8.75 -15.39
N LEU A 323 -8.21 7.59 -14.79
CA LEU A 323 -7.91 6.37 -15.49
C LEU A 323 -9.11 5.81 -16.23
N ALA A 324 -10.31 5.94 -15.66
CA ALA A 324 -11.54 5.63 -16.36
C ALA A 324 -11.76 6.56 -17.57
N ALA A 325 -11.39 7.83 -17.45
CA ALA A 325 -11.51 8.82 -18.52
C ALA A 325 -10.69 8.46 -19.77
N PHE A 326 -9.50 7.90 -19.61
CA PHE A 326 -8.69 7.42 -20.72
C PHE A 326 -9.30 6.23 -21.48
N ARG A 327 -10.29 5.54 -20.90
CA ARG A 327 -10.85 4.31 -21.45
C ARG A 327 -12.19 4.54 -22.09
N ALA A 328 -13.13 5.05 -21.30
CA ALA A 328 -14.47 5.33 -21.76
C ALA A 328 -15.14 6.36 -20.84
N PRO A 329 -15.84 7.37 -21.39
CA PRO A 329 -16.55 8.38 -20.59
C PRO A 329 -17.54 7.78 -19.58
N GLY A 330 -18.20 6.67 -19.92
CA GLY A 330 -19.17 6.00 -19.02
C GLY A 330 -18.54 5.36 -17.78
N LEU A 331 -17.26 4.94 -17.86
CA LEU A 331 -16.55 4.34 -16.73
C LEU A 331 -16.18 5.38 -15.65
N VAL A 332 -16.10 6.66 -16.03
CA VAL A 332 -15.78 7.76 -15.10
C VAL A 332 -16.78 7.83 -13.96
N TRP A 333 -18.06 7.66 -14.28
CA TRP A 333 -19.15 7.73 -13.31
C TRP A 333 -19.20 6.52 -12.36
N GLN A 334 -18.83 5.34 -12.85
CA GLN A 334 -18.66 4.15 -12.02
C GLN A 334 -17.46 4.30 -11.08
N ALA A 335 -16.34 4.82 -11.60
CA ALA A 335 -15.15 5.13 -10.81
C ALA A 335 -15.45 6.16 -9.70
N LEU A 336 -16.25 7.20 -10.02
CA LEU A 336 -16.72 8.19 -9.06
C LEU A 336 -17.55 7.52 -7.96
N ALA A 337 -18.49 6.62 -8.30
CA ALA A 337 -19.36 5.96 -7.33
C ALA A 337 -18.60 5.08 -6.33
N ILE A 338 -17.56 4.36 -6.77
CA ILE A 338 -16.78 3.43 -5.93
C ILE A 338 -15.66 4.17 -5.16
N GLY A 339 -15.19 5.30 -5.68
CA GLY A 339 -14.11 6.12 -5.12
C GLY A 339 -14.11 6.28 -3.59
N PRO A 340 -15.22 6.63 -2.93
CA PRO A 340 -15.27 6.86 -1.49
C PRO A 340 -14.79 5.68 -0.63
N MET A 341 -14.97 4.44 -1.11
CA MET A 341 -14.53 3.23 -0.40
C MET A 341 -13.01 3.19 -0.23
N PHE A 342 -12.28 3.70 -1.22
CA PHE A 342 -10.84 3.82 -1.16
C PHE A 342 -10.40 5.06 -0.37
N ALA A 343 -11.12 6.18 -0.54
CA ALA A 343 -10.84 7.43 0.15
C ALA A 343 -10.84 7.28 1.69
N LEU A 344 -11.80 6.51 2.21
CA LEU A 344 -12.02 6.36 3.65
C LEU A 344 -11.48 5.04 4.21
N VAL A 345 -10.67 4.31 3.45
CA VAL A 345 -10.23 2.96 3.84
C VAL A 345 -9.45 2.93 5.16
N TYR A 346 -8.66 3.98 5.45
CA TYR A 346 -7.88 4.07 6.69
C TYR A 346 -8.71 4.52 7.90
N GLU A 347 -9.93 5.01 7.69
CA GLU A 347 -10.80 5.42 8.79
C GLU A 347 -11.37 4.26 9.58
N GLY A 348 -11.40 3.06 8.98
CA GLY A 348 -11.64 1.81 9.72
C GLY A 348 -10.66 1.59 10.87
N ASN A 349 -9.54 2.33 10.94
CA ASN A 349 -8.58 2.28 12.04
C ASN A 349 -8.31 3.68 12.66
N GLY A 350 -9.27 4.60 12.54
CA GLY A 350 -9.07 6.00 12.94
C GLY A 350 -8.71 6.21 14.42
N LEU A 351 -9.17 5.35 15.33
CA LEU A 351 -8.76 5.40 16.75
C LEU A 351 -7.27 5.12 16.95
N ALA A 352 -6.68 4.20 16.16
CA ALA A 352 -5.25 3.96 16.20
C ALA A 352 -4.45 5.10 15.55
N SER A 353 -5.06 5.81 14.60
CA SER A 353 -4.48 7.02 13.99
C SER A 353 -4.41 8.18 14.98
N ASP A 354 -5.42 8.33 15.85
CA ASP A 354 -5.46 9.30 16.96
C ASP A 354 -4.43 8.97 18.07
N GLY A 355 -4.13 7.68 18.24
CA GLY A 355 -3.13 7.19 19.19
C GLY A 355 -3.47 7.52 20.65
N ARG A 356 -2.43 7.70 21.48
CA ARG A 356 -2.60 8.01 22.91
C ARG A 356 -3.28 9.35 23.20
N GLY A 357 -3.55 10.18 22.18
CA GLY A 357 -4.36 11.39 22.35
C GLY A 357 -5.79 11.12 22.83
N LEU A 358 -6.29 9.88 22.67
CA LEU A 358 -7.61 9.46 23.15
C LEU A 358 -7.69 9.36 24.69
N TYR A 359 -6.57 9.22 25.41
CA TYR A 359 -6.55 9.11 26.88
C TYR A 359 -7.24 10.29 27.57
N MET A 360 -6.98 11.52 27.11
CA MET A 360 -7.60 12.71 27.69
C MET A 360 -9.11 12.71 27.47
N ALA A 361 -9.59 12.28 26.31
CA ALA A 361 -11.02 12.17 26.01
C ALA A 361 -11.71 11.12 26.89
N ALA A 362 -11.06 9.98 27.10
CA ALA A 362 -11.56 8.92 27.97
C ALA A 362 -11.62 9.35 29.44
N MET A 363 -10.57 9.99 29.96
CA MET A 363 -10.54 10.50 31.33
C MET A 363 -11.58 11.60 31.57
N SER A 364 -11.88 12.41 30.56
CA SER A 364 -12.93 13.43 30.64
C SER A 364 -14.36 12.88 30.59
N GLY A 365 -14.54 11.55 30.46
CA GLY A 365 -15.86 10.92 30.49
C GLY A 365 -16.76 11.28 29.31
N ILE A 366 -16.18 11.54 28.13
CA ILE A 366 -16.96 11.86 26.93
C ILE A 366 -17.80 10.65 26.52
N SER A 367 -19.10 10.86 26.33
CA SER A 367 -19.96 9.81 25.78
C SER A 367 -19.56 9.47 24.35
N GLY A 368 -19.47 8.19 24.04
CA GLY A 368 -19.04 7.68 22.76
C GLY A 368 -19.92 8.21 21.63
N TRP A 369 -21.23 8.34 21.84
CA TRP A 369 -22.13 8.95 20.85
C TRP A 369 -21.73 10.37 20.45
N LYS A 370 -21.35 11.24 21.40
CA LYS A 370 -20.92 12.63 21.09
C LYS A 370 -19.58 12.66 20.37
N GLU A 371 -18.69 11.72 20.71
CA GLU A 371 -17.41 11.53 20.03
C GLU A 371 -17.63 11.12 18.56
N ARG A 372 -18.51 10.15 18.31
CA ARG A 372 -18.84 9.67 16.95
C ARG A 372 -19.52 10.73 16.10
N ILE A 373 -20.45 11.51 16.65
CA ILE A 373 -21.04 12.65 15.93
C ILE A 373 -19.95 13.66 15.52
N GLY A 374 -18.98 13.91 16.40
CA GLY A 374 -17.87 14.82 16.12
C GLY A 374 -17.01 14.36 14.94
N ARG A 375 -16.70 13.06 14.87
CA ARG A 375 -15.95 12.45 13.76
C ARG A 375 -16.78 12.37 12.47
N ALA A 376 -18.02 11.88 12.56
CA ALA A 376 -18.95 11.79 11.44
C ALA A 376 -19.18 13.13 10.74
N ARG A 377 -19.23 14.24 11.51
CA ARG A 377 -19.33 15.60 10.94
C ARG A 377 -18.14 15.95 10.05
N VAL A 378 -16.91 15.71 10.52
CA VAL A 378 -15.69 16.08 9.78
C VAL A 378 -15.55 15.20 8.53
N TYR A 379 -15.69 13.88 8.69
CA TYR A 379 -15.57 12.95 7.57
C TYR A 379 -16.72 13.09 6.57
N GLY A 380 -17.94 13.31 7.04
CA GLY A 380 -19.11 13.57 6.21
C GLY A 380 -18.92 14.82 5.34
N VAL A 381 -18.54 15.96 5.94
CA VAL A 381 -18.27 17.18 5.17
C VAL A 381 -17.10 16.97 4.20
N MET A 382 -16.01 16.34 4.66
CA MET A 382 -14.85 16.08 3.81
C MET A 382 -15.19 15.22 2.61
N ILE A 383 -15.88 14.08 2.79
CA ILE A 383 -16.21 13.18 1.69
C ILE A 383 -17.24 13.81 0.75
N THR A 384 -18.25 14.51 1.27
CA THR A 384 -19.23 15.20 0.43
C THR A 384 -18.55 16.26 -0.44
N VAL A 385 -17.74 17.16 0.15
CA VAL A 385 -17.03 18.20 -0.63
C VAL A 385 -16.07 17.57 -1.64
N TYR A 386 -15.31 16.56 -1.22
CA TYR A 386 -14.36 15.86 -2.09
C TYR A 386 -15.05 15.21 -3.30
N MET A 387 -16.17 14.50 -3.08
CA MET A 387 -16.91 13.86 -4.16
C MET A 387 -17.62 14.86 -5.06
N LEU A 388 -18.10 15.99 -4.54
CA LEU A 388 -18.65 17.08 -5.36
C LEU A 388 -17.59 17.69 -6.29
N VAL A 389 -16.37 17.93 -5.79
CA VAL A 389 -15.27 18.42 -6.62
C VAL A 389 -14.91 17.40 -7.70
N LEU A 390 -14.82 16.11 -7.35
CA LEU A 390 -14.57 15.06 -8.34
C LEU A 390 -15.71 14.92 -9.35
N ALA A 391 -16.96 15.12 -8.95
CA ALA A 391 -18.10 15.13 -9.85
C ALA A 391 -18.02 16.28 -10.86
N LEU A 392 -17.64 17.49 -10.43
CA LEU A 392 -17.42 18.63 -11.33
C LEU A 392 -16.34 18.34 -12.36
N VAL A 393 -15.22 17.74 -11.93
CA VAL A 393 -14.16 17.27 -12.83
C VAL A 393 -14.69 16.20 -13.79
N SER A 394 -15.51 15.27 -13.30
CA SER A 394 -16.13 14.21 -14.10
C SER A 394 -17.09 14.77 -15.16
N PHE A 395 -17.89 15.79 -14.81
CA PHE A 395 -18.71 16.52 -15.78
C PHE A 395 -17.85 17.16 -16.86
N ALA A 396 -16.77 17.86 -16.48
CA ALA A 396 -15.88 18.52 -17.43
C ALA A 396 -15.23 17.53 -18.41
N ILE A 397 -14.77 16.38 -17.91
CA ILE A 397 -14.12 15.33 -18.71
C ILE A 397 -15.12 14.63 -19.65
N THR A 398 -16.30 14.25 -19.13
CA THR A 398 -17.26 13.40 -19.86
C THR A 398 -18.16 14.19 -20.80
N GLY A 399 -18.26 15.51 -20.64
CA GLY A 399 -19.15 16.36 -21.42
C GLY A 399 -20.63 16.20 -21.07
N TYR A 400 -20.96 15.54 -19.95
CA TYR A 400 -22.34 15.29 -19.52
C TYR A 400 -23.12 16.58 -19.22
N TRP A 401 -22.44 17.73 -19.08
CA TRP A 401 -23.06 19.04 -18.93
C TRP A 401 -23.76 19.56 -20.20
N LYS A 402 -23.54 18.95 -21.37
CA LYS A 402 -24.08 19.43 -22.65
C LYS A 402 -25.56 19.16 -22.85
N THR A 403 -26.12 18.14 -22.19
CA THR A 403 -27.51 17.71 -22.39
C THR A 403 -28.20 17.53 -21.05
N SER A 404 -29.44 18.00 -20.93
CA SER A 404 -30.24 17.91 -19.69
C SER A 404 -30.33 16.49 -19.13
N GLU A 405 -30.52 15.49 -20.00
CA GLU A 405 -30.58 14.08 -19.60
C GLU A 405 -29.26 13.58 -19.00
N LEU A 406 -28.12 13.93 -19.60
CA LEU A 406 -26.80 13.55 -19.11
C LEU A 406 -26.45 14.27 -17.80
N VAL A 407 -26.93 15.50 -17.61
CA VAL A 407 -26.82 16.22 -16.34
C VAL A 407 -27.52 15.44 -15.23
N MET A 408 -28.76 14.97 -15.47
CA MET A 408 -29.51 14.19 -14.49
C MET A 408 -28.80 12.88 -14.13
N HIS A 409 -28.21 12.17 -15.10
CA HIS A 409 -27.41 10.97 -14.84
C HIS A 409 -26.17 11.29 -14.00
N GLY A 410 -25.42 12.32 -14.36
CA GLY A 410 -24.23 12.72 -13.62
C GLY A 410 -24.56 13.14 -12.17
N LEU A 411 -25.68 13.83 -11.96
CA LEU A 411 -26.18 14.15 -10.63
C LEU A 411 -26.56 12.90 -9.83
N ALA A 412 -27.20 11.92 -10.48
CA ALA A 412 -27.54 10.65 -9.83
C ALA A 412 -26.30 9.89 -9.36
N PHE A 413 -25.28 9.77 -10.20
CA PHE A 413 -23.98 9.19 -9.82
C PHE A 413 -23.29 10.00 -8.71
N THR A 414 -23.41 11.32 -8.74
CA THR A 414 -22.83 12.20 -7.70
C THR A 414 -23.48 11.92 -6.35
N VAL A 415 -24.81 11.87 -6.28
CA VAL A 415 -25.55 11.56 -5.05
C VAL A 415 -25.23 10.13 -4.56
N ALA A 416 -25.20 9.15 -5.47
CA ALA A 416 -24.82 7.79 -5.14
C ALA A 416 -23.39 7.71 -4.58
N SER A 417 -22.45 8.47 -5.15
CA SER A 417 -21.07 8.53 -4.65
C SER A 417 -20.99 9.14 -3.25
N VAL A 418 -21.75 10.20 -2.97
CA VAL A 418 -21.82 10.78 -1.62
C VAL A 418 -22.43 9.78 -0.66
N ALA A 419 -23.51 9.08 -1.05
CA ALA A 419 -24.15 8.06 -0.25
C ALA A 419 -23.21 6.89 0.13
N VAL A 420 -22.44 6.38 -0.85
CA VAL A 420 -21.38 5.38 -0.59
C VAL A 420 -20.35 5.93 0.39
N GLY A 421 -19.96 7.21 0.26
CA GLY A 421 -19.08 7.87 1.22
C GLY A 421 -19.65 7.89 2.63
N LEU A 422 -20.92 8.25 2.81
CA LEU A 422 -21.59 8.25 4.11
C LEU A 422 -21.68 6.83 4.70
N CYS A 423 -21.93 5.81 3.87
CA CYS A 423 -21.85 4.40 4.29
C CYS A 423 -20.46 4.06 4.84
N CYS A 424 -19.41 4.44 4.13
CA CYS A 424 -18.02 4.18 4.54
C CYS A 424 -17.69 4.85 5.88
N VAL A 425 -18.17 6.07 6.12
CA VAL A 425 -18.02 6.76 7.41
C VAL A 425 -18.76 5.99 8.51
N GLY A 426 -20.02 5.63 8.30
CA GLY A 426 -20.80 4.84 9.27
C GLY A 426 -20.12 3.51 9.63
N VAL A 427 -19.61 2.78 8.64
CA VAL A 427 -18.86 1.55 8.85
C VAL A 427 -17.56 1.82 9.61
N ALA A 428 -16.79 2.85 9.23
CA ALA A 428 -15.55 3.21 9.92
C ALA A 428 -15.74 3.51 11.42
N GLU A 429 -16.86 4.14 11.79
CA GLU A 429 -17.18 4.43 13.19
C GLU A 429 -17.36 3.15 14.04
N THR A 430 -17.82 2.06 13.43
CA THR A 430 -17.96 0.76 14.11
C THR A 430 -16.67 -0.07 14.06
N VAL A 431 -16.08 -0.21 12.87
CA VAL A 431 -14.91 -1.05 12.63
C VAL A 431 -13.72 -0.59 13.47
N SER A 432 -13.53 0.74 13.61
CA SER A 432 -12.46 1.32 14.42
C SER A 432 -12.50 0.96 15.90
N CYS A 433 -13.67 0.58 16.44
CA CYS A 433 -13.82 0.11 17.82
C CYS A 433 -13.57 -1.38 17.98
N ILE A 434 -13.69 -2.16 16.90
CA ILE A 434 -13.62 -3.63 16.92
C ILE A 434 -12.22 -4.11 16.54
N MET A 435 -11.68 -3.57 15.45
CA MET A 435 -10.40 -3.95 14.89
C MET A 435 -9.50 -2.73 14.86
N MET A 436 -8.33 -2.87 15.49
CA MET A 436 -7.27 -1.88 15.40
C MET A 436 -5.96 -2.54 15.05
N TYR A 437 -5.16 -1.81 14.28
CA TYR A 437 -3.79 -2.20 13.97
C TYR A 437 -2.85 -1.02 14.22
N PRO A 438 -1.58 -1.28 14.55
CA PRO A 438 -0.64 -0.21 14.84
C PRO A 438 -0.39 0.60 13.56
N MET A 439 -0.65 1.90 13.64
CA MET A 439 -0.37 2.82 12.54
C MET A 439 1.08 3.35 12.60
N PRO A 440 1.68 3.71 11.47
CA PRO A 440 2.98 4.39 11.46
C PRO A 440 2.93 5.73 12.22
N PRO A 441 3.97 6.17 12.94
CA PRO A 441 3.99 7.51 13.55
C PRO A 441 3.81 8.62 12.50
N ILE A 442 3.22 9.76 12.88
CA ILE A 442 3.00 10.91 11.96
C ILE A 442 4.33 11.44 11.36
N ASP A 443 5.44 11.30 12.07
CA ASP A 443 6.76 11.70 11.57
C ASP A 443 7.35 10.75 10.52
N ARG A 444 6.81 9.52 10.42
CA ARG A 444 7.25 8.44 9.54
C ARG A 444 6.00 7.72 8.98
N PRO A 445 5.21 8.38 8.12
CA PRO A 445 3.84 7.97 7.78
C PRO A 445 3.71 6.60 7.09
N PHE A 446 4.81 6.01 6.62
CA PHE A 446 4.81 4.73 5.91
C PHE A 446 5.74 3.68 6.56
N SER A 447 6.17 3.93 7.80
CA SER A 447 6.93 2.93 8.55
C SER A 447 6.01 1.85 9.10
N THR A 448 6.14 0.61 8.63
CA THR A 448 5.32 -0.49 9.13
C THR A 448 5.93 -1.04 10.43
N PRO A 449 5.18 -1.08 11.55
CA PRO A 449 5.61 -1.75 12.77
C PRO A 449 5.82 -3.24 12.48
N GLN A 450 7.00 -3.74 12.83
CA GLN A 450 7.44 -5.07 12.42
C GLN A 450 6.55 -6.17 13.00
N GLY A 451 6.29 -7.21 12.19
CA GLY A 451 5.51 -8.37 12.60
C GLY A 451 3.99 -8.18 12.56
N ARG A 452 3.48 -7.00 12.16
CA ARG A 452 2.03 -6.75 12.00
C ARG A 452 1.62 -6.25 10.60
N GLY A 453 2.50 -6.38 9.61
CA GLY A 453 2.25 -5.92 8.24
C GLY A 453 1.04 -6.59 7.57
N ALA A 454 0.76 -7.86 7.84
CA ALA A 454 -0.41 -8.52 7.24
C ALA A 454 -1.73 -7.96 7.78
N LEU A 455 -1.81 -7.59 9.07
CA LEU A 455 -2.97 -6.89 9.63
C LEU A 455 -3.20 -5.53 8.94
N GLN A 456 -2.12 -4.83 8.57
CA GLN A 456 -2.20 -3.57 7.82
C GLN A 456 -2.69 -3.75 6.38
N ILE A 457 -2.56 -4.94 5.80
CA ILE A 457 -3.08 -5.27 4.46
C ILE A 457 -4.54 -5.72 4.57
N VAL A 458 -4.84 -6.62 5.51
CA VAL A 458 -6.17 -7.25 5.63
C VAL A 458 -7.20 -6.31 6.23
N SER A 459 -6.85 -5.48 7.22
CA SER A 459 -7.84 -4.62 7.89
C SER A 459 -8.45 -3.55 6.97
N PRO A 460 -7.69 -2.85 6.10
CA PRO A 460 -8.25 -2.03 5.04
C PRO A 460 -9.21 -2.79 4.12
N ALA A 461 -8.88 -4.02 3.73
CA ALA A 461 -9.76 -4.84 2.89
C ALA A 461 -11.10 -5.16 3.59
N ILE A 462 -11.07 -5.44 4.90
CA ILE A 462 -12.30 -5.62 5.68
C ILE A 462 -13.14 -4.35 5.68
N GLN A 463 -12.52 -3.17 5.86
CA GLN A 463 -13.24 -1.89 5.77
C GLN A 463 -13.93 -1.74 4.41
N ILE A 464 -13.25 -2.04 3.30
CA ILE A 464 -13.83 -1.97 1.95
C ILE A 464 -14.99 -2.96 1.81
N VAL A 465 -14.80 -4.22 2.19
CA VAL A 465 -15.81 -5.27 2.02
C VAL A 465 -17.05 -4.98 2.84
N VAL A 466 -16.92 -4.61 4.12
CA VAL A 466 -18.07 -4.26 4.96
C VAL A 466 -18.75 -3.00 4.43
N SER A 467 -17.99 -1.99 3.98
CA SER A 467 -18.58 -0.80 3.34
C SER A 467 -19.33 -1.15 2.05
N ALA A 468 -18.82 -2.09 1.25
CA ALA A 468 -19.47 -2.54 0.03
C ALA A 468 -20.74 -3.35 0.31
N VAL A 469 -20.75 -4.17 1.36
CA VAL A 469 -21.94 -4.90 1.81
C VAL A 469 -23.00 -3.93 2.33
N CYS A 470 -22.63 -2.92 3.11
CA CYS A 470 -23.58 -1.91 3.57
C CYS A 470 -24.09 -1.02 2.44
N ALA A 471 -23.24 -0.69 1.47
CA ALA A 471 -23.62 0.12 0.31
C ALA A 471 -24.19 -0.71 -0.86
N LEU A 472 -24.48 -2.01 -0.66
CA LEU A 472 -25.00 -2.90 -1.71
C LEU A 472 -26.24 -2.33 -2.40
N PRO A 473 -27.27 -1.80 -1.68
CA PRO A 473 -28.43 -1.22 -2.32
C PRO A 473 -28.04 -0.11 -3.29
N THR A 474 -27.22 0.85 -2.83
CA THR A 474 -26.71 1.94 -3.67
C THR A 474 -25.87 1.42 -4.85
N LEU A 475 -24.96 0.47 -4.63
CA LEU A 475 -24.09 -0.08 -5.67
C LEU A 475 -24.86 -0.83 -6.76
N LEU A 476 -25.88 -1.61 -6.39
CA LEU A 476 -26.74 -2.31 -7.35
C LEU A 476 -27.49 -1.31 -8.22
N LEU A 477 -28.00 -0.22 -7.63
CA LEU A 477 -28.66 0.83 -8.40
C LEU A 477 -27.68 1.56 -9.33
N VAL A 478 -26.45 1.80 -8.89
CA VAL A 478 -25.37 2.38 -9.70
C VAL A 478 -25.05 1.53 -10.94
N LEU A 479 -25.11 0.20 -10.83
CA LEU A 479 -24.92 -0.70 -11.98
C LEU A 479 -26.07 -0.62 -12.99
N LEU A 480 -27.28 -0.30 -12.51
CA LEU A 480 -28.47 -0.18 -13.36
C LEU A 480 -28.62 1.21 -13.99
N LEU A 481 -28.03 2.26 -13.39
CA LEU A 481 -28.12 3.65 -13.84
C LEU A 481 -27.84 3.85 -15.35
N PRO A 482 -26.84 3.22 -15.99
CA PRO A 482 -26.58 3.40 -17.42
C PRO A 482 -27.74 2.96 -18.33
N ASN A 483 -28.61 2.08 -17.85
CA ASN A 483 -29.70 1.49 -18.63
C ASN A 483 -31.07 2.16 -18.38
N ILE A 484 -31.11 3.20 -17.54
CA ILE A 484 -32.36 3.82 -17.07
C ILE A 484 -32.44 5.26 -17.57
N GLY A 485 -33.36 5.53 -18.50
CA GLY A 485 -33.51 6.85 -19.11
C GLY A 485 -34.62 7.74 -18.53
N THR A 486 -35.51 7.22 -17.67
CA THR A 486 -36.67 8.00 -17.22
C THR A 486 -36.33 8.90 -16.02
N PRO A 487 -36.69 10.20 -16.04
CA PRO A 487 -36.39 11.13 -14.94
C PRO A 487 -36.94 10.68 -13.58
N MET A 488 -38.11 10.04 -13.58
CA MET A 488 -38.73 9.51 -12.37
C MET A 488 -37.90 8.37 -11.76
N ALA A 489 -37.41 7.43 -12.58
CA ALA A 489 -36.59 6.33 -12.08
C ALA A 489 -35.24 6.83 -11.54
N LEU A 490 -34.62 7.80 -12.22
CA LEU A 490 -33.41 8.47 -11.72
C LEU A 490 -33.67 9.15 -10.37
N GLY A 491 -34.79 9.86 -10.22
CA GLY A 491 -35.21 10.47 -8.96
C GLY A 491 -35.34 9.46 -7.82
N VAL A 492 -36.02 8.33 -8.05
CA VAL A 492 -36.17 7.27 -7.05
C VAL A 492 -34.80 6.68 -6.66
N ILE A 493 -33.94 6.41 -7.65
CA ILE A 493 -32.59 5.87 -7.40
C ILE A 493 -31.76 6.82 -6.55
N THR A 494 -31.78 8.12 -6.85
CA THR A 494 -31.04 9.12 -6.07
C THR A 494 -31.52 9.17 -4.62
N LEU A 495 -32.84 9.11 -4.41
CA LEU A 495 -33.43 9.17 -3.08
C LEU A 495 -33.09 7.91 -2.28
N VAL A 496 -33.26 6.73 -2.88
CA VAL A 496 -32.95 5.45 -2.22
C VAL A 496 -31.47 5.38 -1.84
N SER A 497 -30.57 5.81 -2.74
CA SER A 497 -29.14 5.85 -2.47
C SER A 497 -28.82 6.77 -1.30
N LEU A 498 -29.38 7.98 -1.27
CA LEU A 498 -29.16 8.93 -0.19
C LEU A 498 -29.67 8.41 1.16
N ILE A 499 -30.85 7.78 1.17
CA ILE A 499 -31.42 7.17 2.38
C ILE A 499 -30.51 6.06 2.89
N ASP A 500 -30.04 5.17 2.02
CA ASP A 500 -29.11 4.09 2.36
C ASP A 500 -27.85 4.64 3.06
N GLY A 501 -27.19 5.63 2.44
CA GLY A 501 -26.03 6.32 3.00
C GLY A 501 -26.28 6.95 4.38
N LEU A 502 -27.39 7.65 4.55
CA LEU A 502 -27.74 8.30 5.81
C LEU A 502 -28.09 7.29 6.90
N VAL A 503 -28.83 6.23 6.58
CA VAL A 503 -29.19 5.17 7.53
C VAL A 503 -27.93 4.49 8.05
N VAL A 504 -27.02 4.08 7.15
CA VAL A 504 -25.76 3.43 7.54
C VAL A 504 -24.89 4.37 8.38
N LEU A 505 -24.83 5.67 8.05
CA LEU A 505 -24.09 6.66 8.84
C LEU A 505 -24.64 6.79 10.27
N VAL A 506 -25.96 6.92 10.42
CA VAL A 506 -26.60 7.11 11.72
C VAL A 506 -26.49 5.85 12.57
N VAL A 507 -26.85 4.69 12.01
CA VAL A 507 -26.76 3.39 12.70
C VAL A 507 -25.31 3.07 13.06
N GLY A 508 -24.38 3.29 12.12
CA GLY A 508 -22.95 3.07 12.34
C GLY A 508 -22.36 3.96 13.42
N SER A 509 -22.72 5.26 13.42
CA SER A 509 -22.30 6.19 14.48
C SER A 509 -22.87 5.78 15.85
N TRP A 510 -24.10 5.27 15.87
CA TRP A 510 -24.79 4.91 17.11
C TRP A 510 -24.21 3.65 17.73
N LEU A 511 -24.03 2.63 16.89
CA LEU A 511 -23.39 1.38 17.26
C LEU A 511 -21.93 1.61 17.65
N GLY A 512 -21.21 2.44 16.89
CA GLY A 512 -19.83 2.85 17.17
C GLY A 512 -19.72 3.57 18.52
N GLY A 513 -20.69 4.43 18.85
CA GLY A 513 -20.72 5.14 20.13
C GLY A 513 -20.91 4.18 21.30
N LYS A 514 -21.88 3.26 21.20
CA LYS A 514 -22.10 2.20 22.20
C LYS A 514 -20.89 1.28 22.36
N LEU A 515 -20.26 0.90 21.25
CA LEU A 515 -19.05 0.07 21.27
C LEU A 515 -17.87 0.80 21.90
N LEU A 516 -17.71 2.09 21.62
CA LEU A 516 -16.68 2.93 22.21
C LEU A 516 -16.84 2.99 23.73
N ASP A 517 -18.05 3.27 24.22
CA ASP A 517 -18.34 3.31 25.66
C ASP A 517 -18.09 1.95 26.32
N ALA A 518 -18.56 0.85 25.71
CA ALA A 518 -18.40 -0.49 26.25
C ALA A 518 -16.95 -1.02 26.21
N ARG A 519 -16.12 -0.52 25.28
CA ARG A 519 -14.75 -1.05 25.04
C ARG A 519 -13.64 -0.07 25.36
N MET A 520 -13.93 1.13 25.86
CA MET A 520 -12.94 2.19 26.09
C MET A 520 -11.67 1.68 26.82
N PRO A 521 -11.75 0.93 27.94
CA PRO A 521 -10.54 0.45 28.62
C PRO A 521 -9.69 -0.49 27.76
N LYS A 522 -10.34 -1.38 27.00
CA LYS A 522 -9.68 -2.32 26.08
C LYS A 522 -9.06 -1.61 24.88
N ILE A 523 -9.69 -0.53 24.41
CA ILE A 523 -9.18 0.31 23.34
C ILE A 523 -7.89 1.00 23.80
N LEU A 524 -7.91 1.65 24.96
CA LEU A 524 -6.74 2.32 25.54
C LEU A 524 -5.57 1.35 25.77
N ALA A 525 -5.83 0.17 26.36
CA ALA A 525 -4.81 -0.86 26.52
C ALA A 525 -4.18 -1.28 25.18
N THR A 526 -4.99 -1.40 24.12
CA THR A 526 -4.49 -1.71 22.76
C THR A 526 -3.64 -0.56 22.19
N LEU A 527 -3.99 0.70 22.47
CA LEU A 527 -3.21 1.85 22.02
C LEU A 527 -1.85 1.96 22.74
N ASP A 528 -1.79 1.58 24.01
CA ASP A 528 -0.52 1.48 24.75
C ASP A 528 0.37 0.36 24.23
N ASP A 529 -0.21 -0.81 23.96
CA ASP A 529 0.51 -1.89 23.29
C ASP A 529 1.12 -1.40 21.96
N PHE A 530 0.37 -0.63 21.17
CA PHE A 530 0.89 -0.07 19.92
C PHE A 530 1.99 0.95 20.13
N ALA A 531 1.87 1.80 21.14
CA ALA A 531 2.89 2.79 21.47
C ALA A 531 4.21 2.11 21.90
N SER A 532 4.13 1.00 22.65
CA SER A 532 5.31 0.22 23.07
C SER A 532 6.08 -0.38 21.88
N LEU A 533 5.40 -0.62 20.75
CA LEU A 533 6.02 -1.16 19.54
C LEU A 533 6.74 -0.10 18.68
N GLN A 534 6.53 1.19 18.98
CA GLN A 534 7.09 2.32 18.23
C GLN A 534 8.30 2.97 18.90
N GLN A 535 8.57 2.62 20.17
CA GLN A 535 9.78 2.99 20.92
C GLN A 535 10.92 2.05 20.56
#